data_AF-A0A377HGM7-F1
#
_entry.id   AF-A0A377HGM7-F1
#
_cell.length_a   1.000
_cell.length_b   1.000
_cell.length_c   1.000
_cell.angle_alpha   90.00
_cell.angle_beta   90.00
_cell.angle_gamma   90.00
#
_symmetry.space_group_name_H-M   'P 1'
#
loop_
_entity.id
_entity.type
_entity.pdbx_description
1 polymer ?
#
loop_
_entity_poly.entity_id
_entity_poly.type
_entity_poly.pdbx_seq_one_letter_code
_entity_poly.pdbx_strand_id
1 'polypeptide(L)'
;MIRIKKVLNSSVVIVEDKSKLEYILIGKGIGFGQKVGNVVAPPEASQMFIPADDVRIKEFIGLVTEIPSEFVEITREIVAYAEEKLATKLNAGIFLTLTDHLHFAVKRYYKGITISNRVFWEIRNYYPQEFKIGSYAVNLMNERFKIELPIKEAANIAFHIINAQGEREETRDGMRYAKMIGSIVNLIRYAYNIETDEEDIHYS
;
A
#
# COMPACT_ATOMS: atom_id res chain seq x y z
N MET A 1 5.93 -4.67 29.98
CA MET A 1 7.23 -4.72 29.28
C MET A 1 7.03 -5.63 28.11
N ILE A 2 7.34 -5.13 26.92
CA ILE A 2 7.19 -5.84 25.66
C ILE A 2 8.56 -6.39 25.30
N ARG A 3 8.64 -7.67 24.91
CA ARG A 3 9.91 -8.34 24.61
C ARG A 3 9.91 -8.91 23.21
N ILE A 4 11.05 -8.86 22.54
CA ILE A 4 11.23 -9.48 21.22
C ILE A 4 11.12 -10.99 21.36
N LYS A 5 10.13 -11.57 20.69
CA LYS A 5 9.96 -13.02 20.53
C LYS A 5 10.70 -13.52 19.30
N LYS A 6 10.67 -12.74 18.21
CA LYS A 6 11.36 -13.07 16.95
C LYS A 6 11.77 -11.81 16.21
N VAL A 7 12.96 -11.81 15.62
CA VAL A 7 13.39 -10.80 14.64
C VAL A 7 13.12 -11.38 13.26
N LEU A 8 12.30 -10.70 12.43
CA LEU A 8 11.99 -11.17 11.08
C LEU A 8 12.97 -10.59 10.06
N ASN A 9 13.18 -9.27 10.11
CA ASN A 9 14.19 -8.58 9.32
C ASN A 9 14.61 -7.28 10.05
N SER A 10 15.37 -6.41 9.39
CA SER A 10 15.83 -5.15 9.99
C SER A 10 14.70 -4.20 10.41
N SER A 11 13.49 -4.37 9.86
CA SER A 11 12.41 -3.39 9.94
C SER A 11 11.10 -3.98 10.48
N VAL A 12 11.09 -5.28 10.83
CA VAL A 12 9.95 -5.99 11.41
C VAL A 12 10.40 -6.96 12.52
N VAL A 13 9.75 -6.87 13.68
CA VAL A 13 9.93 -7.80 14.81
C VAL A 13 8.59 -8.27 15.35
N ILE A 14 8.54 -9.50 15.87
CA ILE A 14 7.42 -10.02 16.65
C ILE A 14 7.77 -9.84 18.12
N VAL A 15 6.85 -9.25 18.86
CA VAL A 15 6.98 -9.01 20.29
C VAL A 15 5.86 -9.65 21.07
N GLU A 16 6.13 -9.96 22.32
CA GLU A 16 5.18 -10.53 23.27
C GLU A 16 5.04 -9.58 24.47
N ASP A 17 3.80 -9.31 24.89
CA ASP A 17 3.51 -8.53 26.09
C ASP A 17 3.48 -9.39 27.36
N LYS A 18 3.10 -8.79 28.49
CA LYS A 18 2.99 -9.52 29.78
C LYS A 18 1.85 -10.55 29.78
N SER A 19 0.85 -10.36 28.94
CA SER A 19 -0.35 -11.21 28.82
C SER A 19 -0.16 -12.34 27.81
N LYS A 20 1.06 -12.53 27.28
CA LYS A 20 1.38 -13.50 26.21
C LYS A 20 0.70 -13.20 24.88
N LEU A 21 0.24 -11.96 24.68
CA LEU A 21 -0.28 -11.53 23.40
C LEU A 21 0.89 -11.14 22.49
N GLU A 22 0.84 -11.66 21.27
CA GLU A 22 1.83 -11.39 20.24
C GLU A 22 1.42 -10.19 19.39
N TYR A 23 2.40 -9.37 19.07
CA TYR A 23 2.24 -8.21 18.22
C TYR A 23 3.35 -8.11 17.20
N ILE A 24 3.02 -7.59 16.03
CA ILE A 24 4.02 -7.19 15.05
C ILE A 24 4.35 -5.72 15.27
N LEU A 25 5.65 -5.43 15.38
CA LEU A 25 6.18 -4.08 15.29
C LEU A 25 6.84 -3.87 13.94
N ILE A 26 6.43 -2.81 13.27
CA ILE A 26 7.04 -2.33 12.02
C ILE A 26 7.66 -0.97 12.29
N GLY A 27 8.95 -0.82 11.99
CA GLY A 27 9.68 0.42 12.22
C GLY A 27 11.03 0.41 11.54
N LYS A 28 11.50 1.57 11.09
CA LYS A 28 12.82 1.70 10.44
C LYS A 28 13.92 1.22 11.39
N GLY A 29 14.68 0.19 10.98
CA GLY A 29 15.79 -0.35 11.78
C GLY A 29 15.40 -1.04 13.09
N ILE A 30 14.12 -1.30 13.36
CA ILE A 30 13.66 -1.84 14.66
C ILE A 30 14.24 -3.23 14.98
N GLY A 31 14.55 -4.03 13.96
CA GLY A 31 15.19 -5.33 14.12
C GLY A 31 16.72 -5.31 14.02
N PHE A 32 17.31 -4.18 13.63
CA PHE A 32 18.75 -4.08 13.43
C PHE A 32 19.51 -4.20 14.76
N GLY A 33 20.43 -5.16 14.85
CA GLY A 33 21.21 -5.43 16.07
C GLY A 33 20.40 -5.99 17.25
N GLN A 34 19.10 -6.24 17.09
CA GLN A 34 18.24 -6.79 18.13
C GLN A 34 18.36 -8.31 18.26
N LYS A 35 18.05 -8.82 19.45
CA LYS A 35 18.04 -10.26 19.75
C LYS A 35 16.75 -10.66 20.47
N VAL A 36 16.39 -11.93 20.36
CA VAL A 36 15.26 -12.51 21.11
C VAL A 36 15.48 -12.28 22.61
N GLY A 37 14.43 -11.85 23.30
CA GLY A 37 14.44 -11.53 24.73
C GLY A 37 14.71 -10.06 25.06
N ASN A 38 15.24 -9.28 24.10
CA ASN A 38 15.46 -7.83 24.28
C ASN A 38 14.13 -7.13 24.59
N VAL A 39 14.19 -6.17 25.51
CA VAL A 39 13.05 -5.31 25.83
C VAL A 39 12.97 -4.23 24.76
N VAL A 40 11.80 -4.07 24.16
CA VAL A 40 11.53 -2.95 23.26
C VAL A 40 10.90 -1.83 24.08
N ALA A 41 11.32 -0.60 23.83
CA ALA A 41 10.63 0.58 24.36
C ALA A 41 9.14 0.54 23.95
N PRO A 42 8.25 1.23 24.68
CA PRO A 42 6.87 1.39 24.25
C PRO A 42 6.83 1.89 22.79
N PRO A 43 5.88 1.42 21.96
CA PRO A 43 5.80 1.85 20.58
C PRO A 43 5.82 3.38 20.48
N GLU A 44 6.83 3.93 19.82
CA GLU A 44 6.83 5.35 19.46
C GLU A 44 5.74 5.61 18.42
N ALA A 45 5.32 6.87 18.25
CA ALA A 45 4.29 7.24 17.26
C ALA A 45 4.61 6.77 15.83
N SER A 46 5.88 6.47 15.53
CA SER A 46 6.37 5.95 14.24
C SER A 46 6.33 4.42 14.09
N GLN A 47 5.88 3.68 15.11
CA GLN A 47 5.82 2.22 15.13
C GLN A 47 4.37 1.73 15.14
N MET A 48 4.05 0.79 14.26
CA MET A 48 2.70 0.20 14.21
C MET A 48 2.64 -1.08 15.05
N PHE A 49 1.54 -1.25 15.79
CA PHE A 49 1.27 -2.36 16.70
C PHE A 49 0.07 -3.15 16.21
N ILE A 50 0.29 -4.37 15.71
CA ILE A 50 -0.77 -5.19 15.10
C ILE A 50 -0.91 -6.51 15.89
N PRO A 51 -2.09 -6.84 16.45
CA PRO A 51 -2.33 -8.13 17.13
C PRO A 51 -2.13 -9.31 16.18
N ALA A 52 -1.34 -10.31 16.54
CA ALA A 52 -0.90 -11.38 15.63
C ALA A 52 -1.93 -12.50 15.35
N ASP A 53 -3.18 -12.36 15.79
CA ASP A 53 -4.26 -13.36 15.67
C ASP A 53 -5.03 -13.30 14.33
N ASP A 54 -4.75 -12.30 13.48
CA ASP A 54 -5.33 -12.18 12.15
C ASP A 54 -4.65 -13.13 11.13
N VAL A 55 -5.43 -13.87 10.33
CA VAL A 55 -4.92 -14.77 9.27
C VAL A 55 -4.00 -14.02 8.29
N ARG A 56 -4.33 -12.76 7.97
CA ARG A 56 -3.54 -11.90 7.06
C ARG A 56 -2.16 -11.59 7.61
N ILE A 57 -1.99 -11.69 8.93
CA ILE A 57 -0.71 -11.42 9.57
C ILE A 57 0.27 -12.58 9.39
N LYS A 58 -0.20 -13.84 9.38
CA LYS A 58 0.67 -14.98 9.04
C LYS A 58 1.21 -14.87 7.63
N GLU A 59 0.37 -14.46 6.67
CA GLU A 59 0.77 -14.20 5.29
C GLU A 59 1.79 -13.05 5.21
N PHE A 60 1.55 -11.97 5.96
CA PHE A 60 2.49 -10.86 6.05
C PHE A 60 3.85 -11.29 6.63
N ILE A 61 3.88 -12.13 7.68
CA ILE A 61 5.11 -12.67 8.24
C ILE A 61 5.90 -13.44 7.17
N GLY A 62 5.23 -14.27 6.36
CA GLY A 62 5.87 -14.99 5.25
C GLY A 62 6.45 -14.01 4.22
N LEU A 63 5.65 -13.02 3.81
CA LEU A 63 6.06 -12.01 2.84
C LEU A 63 7.33 -11.27 3.27
N VAL A 64 7.39 -10.76 4.50
CA VAL A 64 8.52 -9.94 4.96
C VAL A 64 9.81 -10.73 5.22
N THR A 65 9.74 -12.07 5.22
CA THR A 65 10.93 -12.92 5.23
C THR A 65 11.55 -13.12 3.85
N GLU A 66 10.77 -12.95 2.79
CA GLU A 66 11.24 -13.12 1.40
C GLU A 66 11.53 -11.78 0.70
N ILE A 67 10.85 -10.72 1.11
CA ILE A 67 10.98 -9.39 0.51
C ILE A 67 12.05 -8.55 1.25
N PRO A 68 12.92 -7.81 0.53
CA PRO A 68 13.84 -6.86 1.14
C PRO A 68 13.13 -5.86 2.05
N SER A 69 13.70 -5.61 3.23
CA SER A 69 13.10 -4.75 4.26
C SER A 69 12.87 -3.31 3.80
N GLU A 70 13.63 -2.83 2.80
CA GLU A 70 13.43 -1.53 2.16
C GLU A 70 12.02 -1.35 1.60
N PHE A 71 11.37 -2.42 1.12
CA PHE A 71 9.97 -2.38 0.66
C PHE A 71 9.00 -2.21 1.82
N VAL A 72 9.28 -2.82 2.98
CA VAL A 72 8.46 -2.61 4.19
C VAL A 72 8.59 -1.16 4.67
N GLU A 73 9.80 -0.60 4.59
CA GLU A 73 10.06 0.78 4.99
C GLU A 73 9.35 1.80 4.10
N ILE A 74 9.45 1.66 2.77
CA ILE A 74 8.77 2.57 1.85
C ILE A 74 7.24 2.42 1.96
N THR A 75 6.71 1.20 2.15
CA THR A 75 5.28 1.00 2.42
C THR A 75 4.85 1.76 3.67
N ARG A 76 5.61 1.67 4.77
CA ARG A 76 5.32 2.40 6.01
C ARG A 76 5.30 3.91 5.80
N GLU A 77 6.23 4.45 5.01
CA GLU A 77 6.27 5.88 4.68
C GLU A 77 5.07 6.31 3.84
N ILE A 78 4.67 5.52 2.84
CA ILE A 78 3.50 5.79 2.00
C ILE A 78 2.21 5.72 2.84
N VAL A 79 2.07 4.70 3.70
CA VAL A 79 0.91 4.55 4.58
C VAL A 79 0.82 5.72 5.56
N ALA A 80 1.93 6.10 6.21
CA ALA A 80 1.94 7.25 7.12
C ALA A 80 1.55 8.54 6.42
N TYR A 81 2.08 8.78 5.21
CA TYR A 81 1.71 9.94 4.39
C TYR A 81 0.23 9.89 3.99
N ALA A 82 -0.29 8.72 3.61
CA ALA A 82 -1.69 8.54 3.26
C ALA A 82 -2.63 8.82 4.45
N GLU A 83 -2.33 8.27 5.62
CA GLU A 83 -3.12 8.49 6.84
C GLU A 83 -3.14 9.97 7.25
N GLU A 84 -2.00 10.67 7.11
CA GLU A 84 -1.91 12.11 7.34
C GLU A 84 -2.78 12.90 6.36
N LYS A 85 -2.65 12.63 5.04
CA LYS A 85 -3.36 13.39 4.01
C LYS A 85 -4.86 13.11 3.96
N LEU A 86 -5.28 11.88 4.29
CA LEU A 86 -6.69 11.47 4.29
C LEU A 86 -7.36 11.63 5.65
N ALA A 87 -6.61 12.06 6.68
CA ALA A 87 -7.08 12.17 8.07
C ALA A 87 -7.84 10.92 8.57
N THR A 88 -7.40 9.74 8.12
CA THR A 88 -8.10 8.47 8.32
C THR A 88 -7.08 7.36 8.55
N LYS A 89 -7.39 6.42 9.46
CA LYS A 89 -6.55 5.24 9.68
C LYS A 89 -6.80 4.18 8.62
N LEU A 90 -5.72 3.60 8.09
CA LEU A 90 -5.80 2.54 7.10
C LEU A 90 -5.78 1.17 7.77
N ASN A 91 -6.52 0.22 7.20
CA ASN A 91 -6.52 -1.16 7.64
C ASN A 91 -5.11 -1.76 7.50
N ALA A 92 -4.66 -2.47 8.53
CA ALA A 92 -3.34 -3.08 8.60
C ALA A 92 -3.02 -4.04 7.42
N GLY A 93 -4.04 -4.62 6.77
CA GLY A 93 -3.89 -5.44 5.56
C GLY A 93 -3.26 -4.71 4.37
N ILE A 94 -3.21 -3.38 4.38
CA ILE A 94 -2.47 -2.61 3.37
C ILE A 94 -0.98 -2.95 3.38
N PHE A 95 -0.39 -3.26 4.53
CA PHE A 95 1.04 -3.59 4.60
C PHE A 95 1.37 -4.87 3.84
N LEU A 96 0.46 -5.85 3.83
CA LEU A 96 0.58 -7.05 3.01
C LEU A 96 0.47 -6.70 1.53
N THR A 97 -0.66 -6.09 1.15
CA THR A 97 -0.99 -5.91 -0.28
C THR A 97 -0.11 -4.87 -0.97
N LEU A 98 0.19 -3.75 -0.32
CA LEU A 98 1.02 -2.68 -0.89
C LEU A 98 2.49 -3.10 -0.93
N THR A 99 3.04 -3.74 0.11
CA THR A 99 4.45 -4.19 0.08
C THR A 99 4.70 -5.18 -1.05
N ASP A 100 3.80 -6.15 -1.26
CA ASP A 100 3.90 -7.09 -2.38
C ASP A 100 3.81 -6.36 -3.73
N HIS A 101 2.85 -5.44 -3.86
CA HIS A 101 2.69 -4.64 -5.07
C HIS A 101 3.94 -3.81 -5.42
N LEU A 102 4.52 -3.08 -4.46
CA LEU A 102 5.70 -2.26 -4.70
C LEU A 102 6.91 -3.11 -5.08
N HIS A 103 7.13 -4.22 -4.37
CA HIS A 103 8.20 -5.17 -4.72
C HIS A 103 8.02 -5.73 -6.14
N PHE A 104 6.79 -6.11 -6.49
CA PHE A 104 6.49 -6.62 -7.82
C PHE A 104 6.59 -5.55 -8.91
N ALA A 105 6.23 -4.29 -8.64
CA ALA A 105 6.39 -3.17 -9.57
C ALA A 105 7.87 -2.95 -9.93
N VAL A 106 8.76 -2.95 -8.94
CA VAL A 106 10.22 -2.85 -9.17
C VAL A 106 10.73 -4.06 -9.95
N LYS A 107 10.31 -5.28 -9.60
CA LYS A 107 10.69 -6.50 -10.31
C LYS A 107 10.23 -6.49 -11.78
N ARG A 108 9.04 -5.95 -12.06
CA ARG A 108 8.51 -5.78 -13.43
C ARG A 108 9.31 -4.76 -14.22
N TYR A 109 9.66 -3.63 -13.61
CA TYR A 109 10.48 -2.60 -14.25
C TYR A 109 11.80 -3.18 -14.77
N TYR A 110 12.54 -3.92 -13.93
CA TYR A 110 13.80 -4.56 -14.35
C TYR A 110 13.65 -5.63 -15.43
N LYS A 111 12.42 -6.13 -15.67
CA LYS A 111 12.09 -7.05 -16.75
C LYS A 111 11.58 -6.36 -18.01
N GLY A 112 11.47 -5.02 -18.01
CA GLY A 112 10.87 -4.26 -19.10
C GLY A 112 9.36 -4.49 -19.26
N ILE A 113 8.68 -4.97 -18.21
CA ILE A 113 7.24 -5.25 -18.25
C ILE A 113 6.48 -4.02 -17.79
N THR A 114 5.71 -3.42 -18.70
CA THR A 114 4.80 -2.30 -18.38
C THR A 114 3.38 -2.82 -18.20
N ILE A 115 2.70 -2.39 -17.15
CA ILE A 115 1.28 -2.69 -16.93
C ILE A 115 0.53 -1.37 -16.81
N SER A 116 -0.56 -1.23 -17.56
CA SER A 116 -1.50 -0.13 -17.42
C SER A 116 -2.64 -0.53 -16.48
N ASN A 117 -3.03 0.38 -15.58
CA ASN A 117 -4.24 0.21 -14.79
C ASN A 117 -5.46 0.45 -15.70
N ARG A 118 -6.36 -0.53 -15.78
CA ARG A 118 -7.57 -0.48 -16.64
C ARG A 118 -8.61 0.55 -16.20
N VAL A 119 -8.49 1.06 -14.97
CA VAL A 119 -9.36 2.08 -14.38
C VAL A 119 -8.56 3.32 -13.94
N PHE A 120 -7.45 3.61 -14.64
CA PHE A 120 -6.58 4.76 -14.34
C PHE A 120 -7.35 6.08 -14.30
N TRP A 121 -8.21 6.32 -15.30
CA TRP A 121 -8.96 7.56 -15.42
C TRP A 121 -10.00 7.71 -14.32
N GLU A 122 -10.70 6.63 -14.00
CA GLU A 122 -11.69 6.57 -12.94
C GLU A 122 -11.03 6.85 -11.58
N ILE A 123 -9.88 6.24 -11.29
CA ILE A 123 -9.15 6.51 -10.05
C ILE A 123 -8.64 7.95 -10.01
N ARG A 124 -8.07 8.45 -11.11
CA ARG A 124 -7.56 9.83 -11.18
C ARG A 124 -8.65 10.87 -10.97
N ASN A 125 -9.84 10.64 -11.51
CA ASN A 125 -10.94 11.60 -11.50
C ASN A 125 -11.82 11.50 -10.25
N TYR A 126 -12.18 10.29 -9.82
CA TYR A 126 -13.07 10.08 -8.67
C TYR A 126 -12.33 10.03 -7.32
N TYR A 127 -11.03 9.68 -7.34
CA TYR A 127 -10.20 9.58 -6.14
C TYR A 127 -8.93 10.45 -6.27
N PRO A 128 -9.08 11.77 -6.48
CA PRO A 128 -7.94 12.64 -6.79
C PRO A 128 -6.97 12.80 -5.62
N GLN A 129 -7.40 12.60 -4.37
CA GLN A 129 -6.51 12.65 -3.22
C GLN A 129 -5.65 11.39 -3.14
N GLU A 130 -6.26 10.22 -3.28
CA GLU A 130 -5.60 8.92 -3.31
C GLU A 130 -4.65 8.81 -4.51
N PHE A 131 -5.05 9.35 -5.67
CA PHE A 131 -4.18 9.43 -6.84
C PHE A 131 -2.95 10.34 -6.61
N LYS A 132 -3.11 11.48 -5.94
CA LYS A 132 -1.97 12.34 -5.54
C LYS A 132 -1.03 11.62 -4.59
N ILE A 133 -1.56 10.84 -3.64
CA ILE A 133 -0.76 10.01 -2.75
C ILE A 133 -0.04 8.90 -3.53
N GLY A 134 -0.72 8.25 -4.47
CA GLY A 134 -0.10 7.28 -5.38
C GLY A 134 1.02 7.91 -6.22
N SER A 135 0.84 9.14 -6.67
CA SER A 135 1.86 9.88 -7.43
C SER A 135 3.08 10.20 -6.58
N TYR A 136 2.86 10.63 -5.33
CA TYR A 136 3.93 10.78 -4.33
C TYR A 136 4.69 9.47 -4.13
N ALA A 137 3.97 8.35 -3.99
CA ALA A 137 4.57 7.04 -3.81
C ALA A 137 5.43 6.61 -5.03
N VAL A 138 4.96 6.85 -6.26
CA VAL A 138 5.74 6.58 -7.48
C VAL A 138 7.06 7.37 -7.48
N ASN A 139 7.01 8.66 -7.14
CA ASN A 139 8.23 9.48 -7.06
C ASN A 139 9.18 8.96 -5.98
N LEU A 140 8.67 8.62 -4.80
CA LEU A 140 9.45 8.04 -3.71
C LEU A 140 10.13 6.72 -4.13
N MET A 141 9.42 5.88 -4.90
CA MET A 141 9.98 4.64 -5.45
C MET A 141 11.09 4.91 -6.47
N ASN A 142 10.87 5.83 -7.40
CA ASN A 142 11.84 6.20 -8.43
C ASN A 142 13.13 6.72 -7.80
N GLU A 143 13.01 7.57 -6.78
CA GLU A 143 14.15 8.10 -6.03
C GLU A 143 14.90 7.02 -5.25
N ARG A 144 14.18 6.12 -4.56
CA ARG A 144 14.75 5.09 -3.68
C ARG A 144 15.43 3.98 -4.48
N PHE A 145 14.76 3.44 -5.48
CA PHE A 145 15.23 2.29 -6.23
C PHE A 145 16.00 2.66 -7.51
N LYS A 146 16.13 3.96 -7.81
CA LYS A 146 16.79 4.47 -9.03
C LYS A 146 16.18 3.87 -10.30
N ILE A 147 14.86 3.95 -10.39
CA ILE A 147 14.04 3.44 -11.49
C ILE A 147 13.13 4.54 -12.05
N GLU A 148 12.48 4.26 -13.17
CA GLU A 148 11.55 5.18 -13.84
C GLU A 148 10.18 4.51 -14.03
N LEU A 149 9.45 4.33 -12.93
CA LEU A 149 8.06 3.88 -13.00
C LEU A 149 7.19 4.97 -13.64
N PRO A 150 6.30 4.59 -14.57
CA PRO A 150 5.37 5.54 -15.16
C PRO A 150 4.35 6.03 -14.13
N ILE A 151 3.90 7.28 -14.28
CA ILE A 151 2.85 7.86 -13.41
C ILE A 151 1.55 7.03 -13.40
N LYS A 152 1.32 6.22 -14.44
CA LYS A 152 0.19 5.28 -14.50
C LYS A 152 0.18 4.26 -13.34
N GLU A 153 1.33 3.98 -12.70
CA GLU A 153 1.40 3.12 -11.51
C GLU A 153 0.75 3.77 -10.27
N ALA A 154 0.63 5.10 -10.24
CA ALA A 154 -0.04 5.82 -9.16
C ALA A 154 -1.49 5.33 -8.94
N ALA A 155 -2.19 4.94 -10.01
CA ALA A 155 -3.54 4.40 -9.91
C ALA A 155 -3.58 3.03 -9.21
N ASN A 156 -2.57 2.17 -9.40
CA ASN A 156 -2.48 0.90 -8.68
C ASN A 156 -2.23 1.13 -7.18
N ILE A 157 -1.33 2.06 -6.85
CA ILE A 157 -1.05 2.41 -5.45
C ILE A 157 -2.27 3.03 -4.77
N ALA A 158 -2.94 3.97 -5.46
CA ALA A 158 -4.18 4.57 -4.99
C ALA A 158 -5.26 3.52 -4.75
N PHE A 159 -5.37 2.51 -5.61
CA PHE A 159 -6.30 1.40 -5.42
C PHE A 159 -6.07 0.64 -4.10
N HIS A 160 -4.81 0.37 -3.73
CA HIS A 160 -4.49 -0.25 -2.45
C HIS A 160 -4.90 0.64 -1.25
N ILE A 161 -4.73 1.96 -1.37
CA ILE A 161 -5.12 2.93 -0.34
C ILE A 161 -6.64 2.97 -0.17
N ILE A 162 -7.38 3.08 -1.28
CA ILE A 162 -8.85 3.10 -1.29
C ILE A 162 -9.41 1.86 -0.59
N ASN A 163 -8.89 0.68 -0.92
CA ASN A 163 -9.33 -0.57 -0.31
C ASN A 163 -8.99 -0.65 1.19
N ALA A 164 -7.98 0.09 1.65
CA ALA A 164 -7.54 0.08 3.04
C ALA A 164 -8.26 1.10 3.92
N GLN A 165 -8.96 2.10 3.37
CA GLN A 165 -9.66 3.12 4.18
C GLN A 165 -10.78 2.56 5.07
N GLY A 166 -11.19 1.29 4.91
CA GLY A 166 -12.16 0.63 5.79
C GLY A 166 -13.60 1.11 5.61
N GLU A 167 -14.56 0.38 6.21
CA GLU A 167 -16.02 0.47 6.00
C GLU A 167 -16.66 1.81 6.44
N ARG A 168 -16.41 2.91 5.74
CA ARG A 168 -17.48 3.91 5.57
C ARG A 168 -18.41 3.34 4.50
N GLU A 169 -19.70 3.18 4.79
CA GLU A 169 -20.71 2.66 3.83
C GLU A 169 -20.58 3.33 2.43
N GLU A 170 -20.19 4.59 2.39
CA GLU A 170 -19.93 5.37 1.17
C GLU A 170 -18.78 4.83 0.28
N THR A 171 -17.76 4.19 0.83
CA THR A 171 -16.56 3.73 0.09
C THR A 171 -16.66 2.32 -0.47
N ARG A 172 -17.48 1.44 0.15
CA ARG A 172 -17.78 0.09 -0.38
C ARG A 172 -18.38 0.15 -1.77
N ASP A 173 -19.24 1.13 -2.01
CA ASP A 173 -19.89 1.28 -3.30
C ASP A 173 -19.08 2.11 -4.28
N GLY A 174 -18.17 2.98 -3.84
CA GLY A 174 -17.39 3.84 -4.73
C GLY A 174 -16.57 3.07 -5.79
N MET A 175 -15.94 1.96 -5.42
CA MET A 175 -15.20 1.12 -6.39
C MET A 175 -16.14 0.32 -7.30
N ARG A 176 -17.27 -0.15 -6.76
CA ARG A 176 -18.31 -0.82 -7.54
C ARG A 176 -18.91 0.14 -8.56
N TYR A 177 -19.15 1.39 -8.15
CA TYR A 177 -19.60 2.48 -8.99
C TYR A 177 -18.55 2.89 -10.00
N ALA A 178 -17.28 3.04 -9.63
CA ALA A 178 -16.21 3.34 -10.57
C ALA A 178 -16.09 2.26 -11.66
N LYS A 179 -16.15 0.98 -11.30
CA LYS A 179 -16.16 -0.14 -12.25
C LYS A 179 -17.43 -0.16 -13.11
N MET A 180 -18.58 0.13 -12.52
CA MET A 180 -19.87 0.18 -13.23
C MET A 180 -19.90 1.36 -14.21
N ILE A 181 -19.44 2.53 -13.79
CA ILE A 181 -19.28 3.73 -14.62
C ILE A 181 -18.30 3.45 -15.75
N GLY A 182 -17.12 2.91 -15.48
CA GLY A 182 -16.17 2.50 -16.52
C GLY A 182 -16.77 1.49 -17.50
N SER A 183 -17.61 0.57 -17.03
CA SER A 183 -18.33 -0.38 -17.90
C SER A 183 -19.40 0.30 -18.77
N ILE A 184 -20.17 1.25 -18.21
CA ILE A 184 -21.16 2.04 -18.95
C ILE A 184 -20.48 2.91 -19.99
N VAL A 185 -19.41 3.61 -19.61
CA VAL A 185 -18.61 4.45 -20.52
C VAL A 185 -18.07 3.60 -21.67
N ASN A 186 -17.51 2.42 -21.39
CA ASN A 186 -17.01 1.52 -22.43
C ASN A 186 -18.14 0.97 -23.33
N LEU A 187 -19.32 0.70 -22.78
CA LEU A 187 -20.49 0.29 -23.57
C LEU A 187 -20.94 1.40 -24.53
N ILE A 188 -20.99 2.66 -24.06
CA ILE A 188 -21.33 3.82 -24.88
C ILE A 188 -20.25 4.01 -25.97
N ARG A 189 -18.97 3.94 -25.62
CA ARG A 189 -17.86 4.02 -26.60
C ARG A 189 -18.01 2.99 -27.72
N TYR A 190 -18.32 1.75 -27.37
CA TYR A 190 -18.52 0.66 -28.33
C TYR A 190 -19.77 0.87 -29.19
N ALA A 191 -20.87 1.32 -28.59
CA ALA A 191 -22.13 1.54 -29.29
C ALA A 191 -22.07 2.69 -30.32
N TYR A 192 -21.24 3.71 -30.07
CA TYR A 192 -21.15 4.90 -30.91
C TYR A 192 -19.85 5.03 -31.71
N ASN A 193 -18.96 4.03 -31.65
CA ASN A 193 -17.66 4.00 -32.35
C ASN A 193 -16.83 5.29 -32.15
N ILE A 194 -16.85 5.81 -30.92
CA ILE A 194 -16.16 7.05 -30.55
C ILE A 194 -14.72 6.70 -30.19
N GLU A 195 -13.76 7.12 -31.03
CA GLU A 195 -12.35 7.21 -30.66
C GLU A 195 -12.15 8.51 -29.86
N THR A 196 -11.68 8.43 -28.63
CA THR A 196 -11.29 9.63 -27.87
C THR A 196 -9.77 9.70 -27.82
N ASP A 197 -9.24 10.85 -28.23
CA ASP A 197 -7.86 11.24 -27.95
C ASP A 197 -7.66 11.35 -26.42
N GLU A 198 -6.60 10.73 -25.89
CA GLU A 198 -6.37 10.61 -24.42
C GLU A 198 -6.09 11.97 -23.74
N GLU A 199 -6.07 13.07 -24.50
CA GLU A 199 -5.79 14.43 -24.03
C GLU A 199 -6.99 15.39 -24.05
N ASP A 200 -8.19 14.96 -24.47
CA ASP A 200 -9.32 15.89 -24.61
C ASP A 200 -9.91 16.31 -23.24
N ILE A 201 -9.79 17.60 -22.97
CA ILE A 201 -10.14 18.37 -21.76
C ILE A 201 -11.65 18.50 -21.53
N HIS A 202 -12.48 17.98 -22.44
CA HIS A 202 -13.95 18.01 -22.32
C HIS A 202 -14.56 16.81 -21.58
N TYR A 203 -13.75 16.05 -20.84
CA TYR A 203 -14.23 15.05 -19.89
C TYR A 203 -14.82 15.75 -18.64
N SER A 204 -16.09 16.18 -18.73
CA SER A 204 -16.92 16.59 -17.58
C SER A 204 -17.95 15.52 -17.27
#